data_AF-A0AAD4Q8D9-F1
#
_entry.id   AF-A0AAD4Q8D9-F1
#
_cell.length_a   1.000
_cell.length_b   1.000
_cell.length_c   1.000
_cell.angle_alpha   90.00
_cell.angle_beta   90.00
_cell.angle_gamma   90.00
#
_symmetry.space_group_name_H-M   'P 1'
#
loop_
_entity.id
_entity.type
_entity.pdbx_description
1 polymer ?
#
loop_
_entity_poly.entity_id
_entity_poly.type
_entity_poly.pdbx_seq_one_letter_code
_entity_poly.pdbx_strand_id
1 'polypeptide(L)'
;MPTQSYVDIMIMVKNVFYCVAKAKVDNPHGNFYPILLGTNHLETFFGLVQTAVGTDANIDILQLGNRASGLTEVALILSLFVLLMWDLGPRCLTLPCITKDTRAGEITSKFDHISPKDWHGDASVARVNLHSCWLLGCQQAIMHIPGAGHIFE
;
A
#
# COMPACT_ATOMS: atom_id res chain seq x y z
N MET A 1 -6.00 -5.21 21.50
CA MET A 1 -6.30 -4.74 20.14
C MET A 1 -7.79 -4.86 19.89
N PRO A 2 -8.43 -3.94 19.15
CA PRO A 2 -9.79 -4.12 18.67
C PRO A 2 -9.89 -5.38 17.80
N THR A 3 -10.99 -6.14 17.91
CA THR A 3 -11.20 -7.40 17.19
C THR A 3 -11.09 -7.23 15.67
N GLN A 4 -11.63 -6.13 15.13
CA GLN A 4 -11.59 -5.83 13.71
C GLN A 4 -10.15 -5.72 13.20
N SER A 5 -9.34 -4.86 13.83
CA SER A 5 -7.94 -4.67 13.44
C SER A 5 -7.13 -5.96 13.54
N TYR A 6 -7.46 -6.84 14.48
CA TYR A 6 -6.78 -8.14 14.62
C TYR A 6 -7.08 -9.04 13.42
N VAL A 7 -8.35 -9.14 13.03
CA VAL A 7 -8.78 -9.89 11.84
C VAL A 7 -8.19 -9.28 10.57
N ASP A 8 -8.15 -7.96 10.45
CA ASP A 8 -7.57 -7.28 9.28
C ASP A 8 -6.09 -7.59 9.11
N ILE A 9 -5.31 -7.62 10.20
CA ILE A 9 -3.89 -8.02 10.17
C ILE A 9 -3.75 -9.48 9.75
N MET A 10 -4.58 -10.39 10.28
CA MET A 10 -4.56 -11.81 9.87
C MET A 10 -4.84 -11.98 8.37
N ILE A 11 -5.83 -11.26 7.86
CA ILE A 11 -6.17 -11.26 6.43
C ILE A 11 -5.02 -10.68 5.61
N MET A 12 -4.42 -9.58 6.05
CA MET A 12 -3.27 -8.96 5.38
C MET A 12 -2.11 -9.94 5.26
N VAL A 13 -1.73 -10.62 6.35
CA VAL A 13 -0.66 -11.63 6.33
C VAL A 13 -0.98 -12.75 5.33
N LYS A 14 -2.20 -13.30 5.38
CA LYS A 14 -2.62 -14.35 4.43
C LYS A 14 -2.53 -13.87 2.98
N ASN A 15 -3.00 -12.66 2.69
CA ASN A 15 -2.98 -12.08 1.35
C ASN A 15 -1.56 -11.85 0.85
N VAL A 16 -0.65 -11.38 1.70
CA VAL A 16 0.78 -11.24 1.36
C VAL A 16 1.37 -12.58 0.90
N PHE A 17 1.15 -13.66 1.66
CA PHE A 17 1.65 -14.99 1.30
C PHE A 17 1.10 -15.47 -0.05
N TYR A 18 -0.21 -15.32 -0.26
CA TYR A 18 -0.84 -15.70 -1.52
C TYR A 18 -0.33 -14.88 -2.70
N CYS A 19 -0.22 -13.56 -2.54
CA CYS A 19 0.25 -12.66 -3.59
C CYS A 19 1.71 -12.91 -3.95
N VAL A 20 2.58 -13.18 -2.98
CA VAL A 20 3.99 -13.54 -3.25
C VAL A 20 4.08 -14.89 -3.97
N ALA A 21 3.29 -15.89 -3.53
CA ALA A 21 3.22 -17.18 -4.21
C ALA A 21 2.79 -17.04 -5.67
N LYS A 22 1.78 -16.20 -5.92
CA LYS A 22 1.31 -15.90 -7.27
C LYS A 22 2.37 -15.15 -8.08
N ALA A 23 3.01 -14.13 -7.50
CA ALA A 23 4.07 -13.36 -8.16
C ALA A 23 5.25 -14.25 -8.57
N LYS A 24 5.58 -15.29 -7.79
CA LYS A 24 6.60 -16.30 -8.18
C LYS A 24 6.26 -17.04 -9.45
N VAL A 25 4.98 -17.35 -9.67
CA VAL A 25 4.50 -18.07 -10.86
C VAL A 25 4.42 -17.12 -12.05
N ASP A 26 3.90 -15.91 -11.84
CA ASP A 26 3.64 -14.94 -12.92
C ASP A 26 4.94 -14.25 -13.40
N ASN A 27 5.81 -13.83 -12.49
CA ASN A 27 7.07 -13.17 -12.80
C ASN A 27 8.14 -13.46 -11.72
N PRO A 28 8.89 -14.57 -11.82
CA PRO A 28 9.84 -15.00 -10.80
C PRO A 28 10.99 -14.00 -10.57
N HIS A 29 11.35 -13.20 -11.58
CA HIS A 29 12.40 -12.18 -11.49
C HIS A 29 11.88 -10.80 -11.11
N GLY A 30 10.58 -10.66 -10.87
CA GLY A 30 9.95 -9.42 -10.47
C GLY A 30 10.26 -9.02 -9.04
N ASN A 31 10.04 -7.74 -8.75
CA ASN A 31 10.05 -7.19 -7.41
C ASN A 31 8.62 -7.17 -6.85
N PHE A 32 8.48 -7.42 -5.55
CA PHE A 32 7.21 -7.36 -4.86
C PHE A 32 7.31 -6.52 -3.60
N TYR A 33 6.40 -5.56 -3.46
CA TYR A 33 6.40 -4.62 -2.36
C TYR A 33 5.10 -4.79 -1.57
N PRO A 34 5.14 -5.33 -0.33
CA PRO A 34 3.93 -5.52 0.48
C PRO A 34 3.13 -4.24 0.73
N ILE A 35 3.81 -3.09 0.76
CA ILE A 35 3.20 -1.75 0.86
C ILE A 35 2.23 -1.42 -0.29
N LEU A 36 2.35 -2.08 -1.43
CA LEU A 36 1.44 -1.90 -2.58
C LEU A 36 0.15 -2.72 -2.47
N LEU A 37 0.04 -3.62 -1.49
CA LEU A 37 -1.19 -4.39 -1.25
C LEU A 37 -2.28 -3.56 -0.56
N GLY A 38 -1.92 -2.38 -0.06
CA GLY A 38 -2.87 -1.44 0.52
C GLY A 38 -3.74 -0.72 -0.52
N THR A 39 -4.65 0.09 -0.03
CA THR A 39 -5.58 0.87 -0.86
C THR A 39 -5.03 2.22 -1.30
N ASN A 40 -3.79 2.56 -0.95
CA ASN A 40 -3.20 3.89 -1.18
C ASN A 40 -3.30 4.34 -2.66
N HIS A 41 -3.07 3.43 -3.61
CA HIS A 41 -3.21 3.74 -5.04
C HIS A 41 -4.66 4.01 -5.44
N LEU A 42 -5.60 3.27 -4.86
CA LEU A 42 -7.02 3.44 -5.13
C LEU A 42 -7.56 4.74 -4.52
N GLU A 43 -7.13 5.06 -3.29
CA GLU A 43 -7.45 6.32 -2.62
C GLU A 43 -6.90 7.51 -3.40
N THR A 44 -5.65 7.42 -3.86
CA THR A 44 -5.03 8.43 -4.72
C THR A 44 -5.84 8.63 -6.00
N PHE A 45 -6.27 7.54 -6.64
CA PHE A 45 -7.10 7.59 -7.83
C PHE A 45 -8.46 8.24 -7.55
N PHE A 46 -9.13 7.88 -6.44
CA PHE A 46 -10.37 8.53 -6.05
C PHE A 46 -10.20 10.02 -5.76
N GLY A 47 -9.09 10.42 -5.14
CA GLY A 47 -8.74 11.83 -4.96
C GLY A 47 -8.59 12.57 -6.29
N LEU A 48 -7.98 11.94 -7.30
CA LEU A 48 -7.90 12.50 -8.66
C LEU A 48 -9.28 12.63 -9.30
N VAL A 49 -10.14 11.61 -9.18
CA VAL A 49 -11.50 11.65 -9.72
C VAL A 49 -12.33 12.78 -9.11
N GLN A 50 -12.24 12.97 -7.79
CA GLN A 50 -12.95 14.03 -7.07
C GLN A 50 -12.43 15.43 -7.43
N THR A 51 -11.13 15.56 -7.72
CA THR A 51 -10.50 16.85 -8.03
C THR A 51 -10.51 17.21 -9.52
N ALA A 52 -10.81 16.25 -10.42
CA ALA A 52 -10.73 16.43 -11.87
C ALA A 52 -11.55 17.60 -12.44
N VAL A 53 -12.70 17.93 -11.83
CA VAL A 53 -13.64 18.97 -12.33
C VAL A 53 -13.66 20.21 -11.43
N GLY A 54 -12.99 20.17 -10.27
CA GLY A 54 -12.81 21.31 -9.34
C GLY A 54 -14.06 21.80 -8.60
N THR A 55 -15.23 21.78 -9.26
CA THR A 55 -16.49 22.33 -8.74
C THR A 55 -17.38 21.27 -8.10
N ASP A 56 -17.19 20.00 -8.46
CA ASP A 56 -18.10 18.92 -8.11
C ASP A 56 -17.34 17.69 -7.61
N ALA A 57 -17.10 17.65 -6.29
CA ALA A 57 -16.38 16.57 -5.63
C ALA A 57 -17.25 15.31 -5.44
N ASN A 58 -18.57 15.47 -5.37
CA ASN A 58 -19.50 14.36 -5.20
C ASN A 58 -20.03 13.94 -6.57
N ILE A 59 -19.79 12.70 -6.94
CA ILE A 59 -20.09 12.19 -8.27
C ILE A 59 -21.11 11.08 -8.21
N ASP A 60 -22.02 11.05 -9.18
CA ASP A 60 -22.83 9.86 -9.43
C ASP A 60 -21.98 8.77 -10.12
N ILE A 61 -22.54 7.56 -10.24
CA ILE A 61 -21.83 6.41 -10.81
C ILE A 61 -21.49 6.58 -12.30
N LEU A 62 -22.32 7.32 -13.06
CA LEU A 62 -22.08 7.59 -14.47
C LEU A 62 -20.92 8.58 -14.63
N GLN A 63 -20.92 9.64 -13.82
CA GLN A 63 -19.86 10.63 -13.76
C GLN A 63 -18.54 10.01 -13.29
N LEU A 64 -18.58 9.11 -12.30
CA LEU A 64 -17.41 8.33 -11.87
C LEU A 64 -16.82 7.56 -13.05
N GLY A 65 -17.63 6.81 -13.80
CA GLY A 65 -17.16 6.08 -14.97
C GLY A 65 -16.50 6.98 -16.02
N ASN A 66 -17.16 8.08 -16.37
CA ASN A 66 -16.65 9.02 -17.36
C ASN A 66 -15.32 9.68 -16.93
N ARG A 67 -15.25 10.15 -15.67
CA ARG A 67 -14.02 10.78 -15.14
C ARG A 67 -12.88 9.77 -14.98
N ALA A 68 -13.19 8.56 -14.51
CA ALA A 68 -12.21 7.49 -14.37
C ALA A 68 -11.61 7.08 -15.72
N SER A 69 -12.44 6.95 -16.77
CA SER A 69 -11.97 6.66 -18.12
C SER A 69 -11.06 7.75 -18.64
N GLY A 70 -11.48 9.02 -18.56
CA GLY A 70 -10.68 10.15 -19.01
C GLY A 70 -9.33 10.26 -18.27
N LEU A 71 -9.32 10.06 -16.94
CA LEU A 71 -8.08 10.06 -16.16
C LEU A 71 -7.15 8.91 -16.53
N THR A 72 -7.70 7.74 -16.84
CA THR A 72 -6.91 6.57 -17.27
C THR A 72 -6.29 6.81 -18.65
N GLU A 73 -7.04 7.40 -19.58
CA GLU A 73 -6.52 7.80 -20.90
C GLU A 73 -5.40 8.83 -20.77
N VAL A 74 -5.58 9.85 -19.93
CA VAL A 74 -4.53 10.85 -19.66
C VAL A 74 -3.29 10.20 -19.06
N ALA A 75 -3.45 9.30 -18.08
CA ALA A 75 -2.33 8.57 -17.48
C ALA A 75 -1.59 7.72 -18.52
N LEU A 76 -2.30 7.04 -19.42
CA LEU A 76 -1.71 6.26 -20.50
C LEU A 76 -0.91 7.16 -21.46
N ILE A 77 -1.48 8.29 -21.88
CA ILE A 77 -0.79 9.26 -22.76
C ILE A 77 0.49 9.77 -22.09
N LEU A 78 0.41 10.15 -20.81
CA LEU A 78 1.58 10.60 -20.05
C LEU A 78 2.66 9.51 -19.98
N SER A 79 2.28 8.25 -19.74
CA SER A 79 3.23 7.13 -19.69
C SER A 79 3.90 6.82 -21.03
N LEU A 80 3.22 7.05 -22.16
CA LEU A 80 3.71 6.73 -23.50
C LEU A 80 4.52 7.87 -24.14
N PHE A 81 4.11 9.13 -23.93
CA PHE A 81 4.59 10.26 -24.74
C PHE A 81 5.44 11.29 -24.00
N VAL A 82 5.34 11.40 -22.68
CA VAL A 82 6.02 12.47 -21.93
C VAL A 82 7.08 11.83 -21.04
N LEU A 83 8.33 12.31 -21.13
CA LEU A 83 9.42 11.90 -20.24
C LEU A 83 8.91 11.83 -18.80
N LEU A 84 9.16 10.71 -18.12
CA LEU A 84 8.81 10.33 -16.74
C LEU A 84 8.90 11.46 -15.68
N MET A 85 9.57 12.57 -16.00
CA MET A 85 9.73 13.78 -15.20
C MET A 85 8.46 14.61 -15.01
N TRP A 86 7.41 14.42 -15.84
CA TRP A 86 6.17 15.21 -15.77
C TRP A 86 5.05 14.55 -14.96
N ASP A 87 5.13 13.25 -14.70
CA ASP A 87 4.20 12.54 -13.83
C ASP A 87 4.70 12.58 -12.38
N LEU A 88 4.47 13.72 -11.72
CA LEU A 88 4.87 13.93 -10.33
C LEU A 88 3.84 13.41 -9.32
N GLY A 89 2.76 12.80 -9.79
CA GLY A 89 1.60 12.41 -8.99
C GLY A 89 0.93 13.60 -8.28
N PRO A 90 -0.17 13.36 -7.58
CA PRO A 90 -0.80 14.37 -6.74
C PRO A 90 0.14 14.74 -5.58
N ARG A 91 0.50 16.03 -5.51
CA ARG A 91 1.32 16.56 -4.41
C ARG A 91 0.43 16.80 -3.21
N CYS A 92 0.56 15.98 -2.19
CA CYS A 92 -0.12 16.23 -0.92
C CYS A 92 0.42 17.53 -0.32
N LEU A 93 -0.47 18.47 -0.03
CA LEU A 93 -0.10 19.72 0.62
C LEU A 93 0.40 19.38 2.02
N THR A 94 1.67 19.65 2.31
CA THR A 94 2.23 19.47 3.65
C THR A 94 1.68 20.57 4.55
N LEU A 95 0.55 20.30 5.19
CA LEU A 95 -0.02 21.20 6.17
C LEU A 95 0.62 20.92 7.53
N PRO A 96 1.18 21.93 8.22
CA PRO A 96 1.57 21.75 9.62
C PRO A 96 0.33 21.39 10.43
N CYS A 97 0.39 20.27 11.15
CA CYS A 97 -0.70 19.84 12.01
C CYS A 97 -0.93 20.94 13.07
N ILE A 98 -2.11 21.58 13.05
CA ILE A 98 -2.51 22.51 14.10
C ILE A 98 -3.04 21.66 15.25
N THR A 99 -2.15 21.16 16.11
CA THR A 99 -2.53 20.61 17.41
C THR A 99 -2.17 21.60 18.51
N LYS A 100 -3.14 21.90 19.39
CA LYS A 100 -2.97 22.84 20.50
C LYS A 100 -1.94 22.38 21.53
N ASP A 101 -1.62 21.08 21.62
CA ASP A 101 -0.82 20.51 22.71
C ASP A 101 -0.05 19.24 22.30
N THR A 102 0.89 19.30 21.36
CA THR A 102 1.74 18.11 21.12
C THR A 102 3.19 18.49 20.97
N ARG A 103 3.97 18.09 21.99
CA ARG A 103 5.43 18.07 21.97
C ARG A 103 5.89 17.34 20.71
N ALA A 104 6.80 17.95 19.98
CA ALA A 104 7.42 17.42 18.77
C ALA A 104 7.86 15.97 18.98
N GLY A 105 7.21 14.99 18.33
CA GLY A 105 7.68 13.60 18.42
C GLY A 105 6.83 12.51 17.79
N GLU A 106 5.50 12.50 17.90
CA GLU A 106 4.75 11.25 17.64
C GLU A 106 3.87 11.29 16.39
N ILE A 107 4.26 10.44 15.43
CA ILE A 107 3.54 10.02 14.22
C ILE A 107 3.24 11.16 13.23
N THR A 108 4.28 11.58 12.50
CA THR A 108 4.08 12.39 11.29
C THR A 108 3.38 11.57 10.21
N SER A 109 2.49 12.19 9.43
CA SER A 109 1.82 11.58 8.24
C SER A 109 2.76 10.93 7.22
N LYS A 110 4.08 11.12 7.36
CA LYS A 110 5.13 10.47 6.58
C LYS A 110 5.17 8.94 6.75
N PHE A 111 4.65 8.39 7.85
CA PHE A 111 4.65 6.94 8.09
C PHE A 111 3.55 6.19 7.33
N ASP A 112 2.46 6.87 6.94
CA ASP A 112 1.32 6.24 6.25
C ASP A 112 1.47 6.21 4.71
N HIS A 113 2.48 6.92 4.18
CA HIS A 113 2.72 7.04 2.74
C HIS A 113 4.08 6.46 2.32
N ILE A 114 4.37 5.24 2.79
CA ILE A 114 5.56 4.49 2.35
C ILE A 114 5.31 4.02 0.91
N SER A 115 6.26 4.34 0.04
CA SER A 115 6.22 3.96 -1.37
C SER A 115 7.40 3.05 -1.72
N PRO A 116 7.38 2.34 -2.86
CA PRO A 116 8.47 1.43 -3.24
C PRO A 116 9.85 2.08 -3.27
N LYS A 117 9.94 3.39 -3.54
CA LYS A 117 11.20 4.16 -3.49
C LYS A 117 11.78 4.29 -2.08
N ASP A 118 10.95 4.17 -1.04
CA ASP A 118 11.37 4.26 0.36
C ASP A 118 11.82 2.88 0.91
N TRP A 119 11.66 1.81 0.12
CA TRP A 119 12.05 0.46 0.49
C TRP A 119 13.56 0.27 0.41
N HIS A 120 14.19 0.00 1.55
CA HIS A 120 15.61 -0.29 1.65
C HIS A 120 15.81 -1.79 1.83
N GLY A 121 16.22 -2.49 0.77
CA GLY A 121 16.47 -3.93 0.81
C GLY A 121 16.12 -4.63 -0.50
N ASP A 122 16.33 -5.94 -0.54
CA ASP A 122 15.99 -6.78 -1.68
C ASP A 122 14.50 -7.11 -1.68
N ALA A 123 13.79 -6.67 -2.72
CA ALA A 123 12.36 -6.95 -2.94
C ALA A 123 12.13 -8.10 -3.95
N SER A 124 13.19 -8.79 -4.37
CA SER A 124 13.12 -9.85 -5.38
C SER A 124 12.35 -11.06 -4.87
N VAL A 125 11.31 -11.42 -5.62
CA VAL A 125 10.43 -12.55 -5.30
C VAL A 125 11.15 -13.90 -5.45
N ALA A 126 12.14 -13.98 -6.34
CA ALA A 126 12.92 -15.20 -6.60
C ALA A 126 13.53 -15.80 -5.32
N ARG A 127 14.00 -14.93 -4.42
CA ARG A 127 14.78 -15.32 -3.24
C ARG A 127 13.92 -15.63 -2.01
N VAL A 128 12.62 -15.37 -2.07
CA VAL A 128 11.72 -15.58 -0.93
C VAL A 128 11.40 -17.06 -0.78
N ASN A 129 11.58 -17.67 0.38
CA ASN A 129 11.03 -18.99 0.69
C ASN A 129 9.88 -18.85 1.67
N LEU A 130 8.64 -19.02 1.19
CA LEU A 130 7.44 -18.83 2.01
C LEU A 130 7.41 -19.75 3.24
N HIS A 131 7.89 -20.99 3.11
CA HIS A 131 7.93 -21.92 4.24
C HIS A 131 8.91 -21.45 5.32
N SER A 132 10.12 -21.05 4.92
CA SER A 132 11.11 -20.50 5.86
C SER A 132 10.60 -19.21 6.51
N CYS A 133 9.97 -18.31 5.75
CA CYS A 133 9.38 -17.08 6.28
C CYS A 133 8.29 -17.36 7.32
N TRP A 134 7.43 -18.36 7.08
CA TRP A 134 6.40 -18.76 8.03
C TRP A 134 7.01 -19.28 9.34
N LEU A 135 7.96 -20.21 9.26
CA LEU A 135 8.62 -20.77 10.44
C LEU A 135 9.34 -19.71 11.26
N LEU A 136 10.09 -18.81 10.62
CA LEU A 136 10.76 -17.70 11.28
C LEU A 136 9.76 -16.75 11.96
N GLY A 137 8.64 -16.46 11.30
CA GLY A 137 7.55 -15.67 11.88
C GLY A 137 6.92 -16.34 13.11
N CYS A 138 6.66 -17.65 13.06
CA CYS A 138 6.19 -18.43 14.21
C CYS A 138 7.20 -18.39 15.37
N GLN A 139 8.49 -18.58 15.10
CA GLN A 139 9.54 -18.50 16.13
C GLN A 139 9.60 -17.12 16.79
N GLN A 140 9.51 -16.04 16.01
CA GLN A 140 9.44 -14.68 16.54
C GLN A 140 8.17 -14.47 17.36
N ALA A 141 7.02 -14.95 16.89
CA ALA A 141 5.76 -14.86 17.63
C ALA A 141 5.83 -15.58 18.98
N ILE A 142 6.42 -16.78 19.04
CA ILE A 142 6.63 -17.54 20.29
C ILE A 142 7.60 -16.80 21.22
N MET A 143 8.67 -16.21 20.68
CA MET A 143 9.62 -15.41 21.48
C MET A 143 8.94 -14.21 22.14
N HIS A 144 8.06 -13.51 21.42
CA HIS A 144 7.36 -12.33 21.93
C HIS A 144 6.11 -12.68 22.76
N ILE A 145 5.50 -13.84 22.51
CA ILE A 145 4.29 -14.33 23.16
C ILE A 145 4.51 -15.80 23.53
N PRO A 146 5.18 -16.10 24.67
CA PRO A 146 5.54 -17.46 25.04
C PRO A 146 4.36 -18.43 25.15
N GLY A 147 3.16 -17.93 25.50
CA GLY A 147 1.93 -18.72 25.55
C GLY A 147 1.38 -19.16 24.19
N ALA A 148 1.93 -18.66 23.09
CA ALA A 148 1.51 -19.04 21.74
C ALA A 148 2.10 -20.39 21.26
N GLY A 149 3.09 -20.95 21.97
CA GLY A 149 3.74 -22.21 21.59
C GLY A 149 2.78 -23.38 21.37
N HIS A 150 1.74 -23.50 22.21
CA HIS A 150 0.74 -24.56 22.11
C HIS A 150 -0.14 -24.52 20.85
N ILE A 151 -0.11 -23.43 20.09
CA ILE A 151 -0.90 -23.25 18.86
C ILE A 151 -0.13 -23.75 17.63
N PHE A 152 1.21 -23.83 17.72
CA PHE A 152 2.09 -24.17 16.60
C PHE A 152 2.71 -25.58 16.69
N GLU A 153 2.38 -26.35 17.73
CA GLU A 153 2.63 -27.80 17.86
C GLU A 153 1.57 -28.62 17.14
#